data_AF-Q2A9X0-F1
#
_entry.id   AF-Q2A9X0-F1
#
_cell.length_a   1.000
_cell.length_b   1.000
_cell.length_c   1.000
_cell.angle_alpha   90.00
_cell.angle_beta   90.00
_cell.angle_gamma   90.00
#
_symmetry.space_group_name_H-M   'P 1'
#
loop_
_entity.id
_entity.type
_entity.pdbx_description
1 polymer ?
#
loop_
_entity_poly.entity_id
_entity_poly.type
_entity_poly.pdbx_seq_one_letter_code
_entity_poly.pdbx_strand_id
1 'polypeptide(L)'
;MYIFIRFLTESLFYWFSQEINKYIEKSKYLPKLNNEIPNQRNSTYKDRFTSLHNLVLVKFQDDKVIVPQDSSWFGFYPDGAFKPLLSAQQTKLYTEDWIGLKTLDDAGKVKFVSVKGAHIIMADLDVVKYVVPYLLNQPSFQQKRFNRKTKETLRP
;
A
#
# COMPACT_ATOMS: atom_id res chain seq x y z
N MET A 1 -8.05 7.88 -9.20
CA MET A 1 -7.39 6.56 -9.05
C MET A 1 -5.99 6.79 -8.52
N TYR A 2 -5.55 6.04 -7.51
CA TYR A 2 -4.16 6.07 -7.03
C TYR A 2 -3.51 4.75 -7.41
N ILE A 3 -2.56 4.79 -8.34
CA ILE A 3 -1.62 3.69 -8.53
C ILE A 3 -0.63 3.83 -7.38
N PHE A 4 -0.80 3.00 -6.34
CA PHE A 4 0.13 2.99 -5.22
C PHE A 4 1.27 2.03 -5.55
N ILE A 5 2.29 2.55 -6.25
CA ILE A 5 3.59 1.89 -6.26
C ILE A 5 4.24 2.28 -4.94
N ARG A 6 4.34 1.33 -4.01
CA ARG A 6 5.09 1.53 -2.78
C ARG A 6 6.58 1.62 -3.14
N PHE A 7 7.05 2.82 -3.44
CA PHE A 7 8.48 3.09 -3.59
C PHE A 7 9.11 3.04 -2.19
N LEU A 8 9.71 1.90 -1.86
CA LEU A 8 10.60 1.76 -0.73
C LEU A 8 11.99 2.19 -1.19
N THR A 9 12.25 3.50 -1.25
CA THR A 9 13.59 4.01 -1.54
C THR A 9 14.46 3.90 -0.30
N GLU A 10 15.67 3.35 -0.46
CA GLU A 10 16.59 2.90 0.60
C GLU A 10 16.98 3.95 1.67
N SER A 11 16.83 5.25 1.43
CA SER A 11 17.37 6.27 2.33
C SER A 11 16.41 6.73 3.45
N LEU A 12 15.13 6.38 3.40
CA LEU A 12 14.12 6.85 4.37
C LEU A 12 13.60 5.74 5.31
N PHE A 13 13.99 4.48 5.08
CA PHE A 13 13.28 3.33 5.64
C PHE A 13 14.17 2.12 5.97
N TYR A 14 15.05 2.27 6.96
CA TYR A 14 15.74 1.12 7.54
C TYR A 14 14.79 0.37 8.51
N TRP A 15 13.94 -0.53 7.98
CA TRP A 15 13.21 -1.50 8.81
C TRP A 15 14.15 -2.67 9.06
N PHE A 16 14.87 -2.64 10.18
CA PHE A 16 15.67 -3.78 10.61
C PHE A 16 14.82 -4.62 11.54
N SER A 17 14.46 -5.82 11.11
CA SER A 17 13.57 -6.71 11.85
C SER A 17 13.99 -6.90 13.31
N GLN A 18 15.29 -6.98 13.58
CA GLN A 18 15.80 -7.19 14.93
C GLN A 18 15.83 -5.93 15.81
N GLU A 19 15.60 -4.74 15.23
CA GLU A 19 15.64 -3.47 15.95
C GLU A 19 14.33 -2.68 15.77
N ILE A 20 13.19 -3.38 15.86
CA ILE A 20 11.85 -2.80 15.68
C ILE A 20 11.64 -1.55 16.54
N ASN A 21 12.13 -1.53 17.78
CA ASN A 21 12.01 -0.38 18.68
C ASN A 21 12.74 0.86 18.14
N LYS A 22 13.96 0.70 17.64
CA LYS A 22 14.71 1.81 17.04
C LYS A 22 14.06 2.28 15.74
N TYR A 23 13.50 1.36 14.97
CA TYR A 23 12.76 1.70 13.76
C TYR A 23 11.51 2.54 14.09
N ILE A 24 10.70 2.12 15.08
CA ILE A 24 9.51 2.87 15.52
C ILE A 24 9.90 4.27 16.04
N GLU A 25 11.01 4.37 16.77
CA GLU A 25 11.48 5.62 17.36
C GLU A 25 12.07 6.59 16.31
N LYS A 26 12.92 6.08 15.41
CA LYS A 26 13.68 6.92 14.46
C LYS A 26 12.94 7.17 13.15
N SER A 27 12.04 6.27 12.75
CA SER A 27 11.33 6.43 11.49
C SER A 27 10.16 7.39 11.62
N LYS A 28 10.27 8.52 10.94
CA LYS A 28 9.28 9.60 11.01
C LYS A 28 7.99 9.30 10.24
N TYR A 29 7.97 8.30 9.34
CA TYR A 29 6.90 8.15 8.34
C TYR A 29 6.13 6.82 8.38
N LEU A 30 6.71 5.62 8.12
CA LEU A 30 5.95 4.37 8.04
C LEU A 30 5.29 4.06 9.36
N PRO A 31 5.94 4.13 10.54
CA PRO A 31 5.25 3.73 11.77
C PRO A 31 3.90 4.45 11.94
N LYS A 32 3.87 5.71 11.48
CA LYS A 32 2.67 6.55 11.44
C LYS A 32 1.73 6.22 10.27
N LEU A 33 2.23 6.03 9.05
CA LEU A 33 1.41 5.72 7.86
C LEU A 33 0.80 4.31 7.91
N ASN A 34 1.56 3.34 8.40
CA ASN A 34 1.18 1.94 8.56
C ASN A 34 0.39 1.67 9.85
N ASN A 35 0.13 2.70 10.68
CA ASN A 35 -0.57 2.55 11.96
C ASN A 35 0.08 1.52 12.90
N GLU A 36 1.42 1.47 12.93
CA GLU A 36 2.19 0.49 13.71
C GLU A 36 2.35 0.91 15.18
N ILE A 37 2.17 2.20 15.50
CA ILE A 37 2.22 2.72 16.87
C ILE A 37 0.85 2.56 17.54
N PRO A 38 0.66 1.64 18.52
CA PRO A 38 -0.68 1.29 19.02
C PRO A 38 -1.48 2.48 19.57
N ASN A 39 -0.84 3.38 20.31
CA ASN A 39 -1.49 4.54 20.95
C ASN A 39 -1.64 5.76 20.02
N GLN A 40 -1.20 5.66 18.75
CA GLN A 40 -1.23 6.77 17.79
C GLN A 40 -1.89 6.38 16.45
N ARG A 41 -2.60 5.24 16.42
CA ARG A 41 -3.30 4.77 15.22
C ARG A 41 -4.32 5.82 14.76
N ASN A 42 -4.26 6.14 13.47
CA ASN A 42 -5.09 7.17 12.86
C ASN A 42 -6.18 6.54 11.99
N SER A 43 -7.42 6.59 12.46
CA SER A 43 -8.60 6.10 11.72
C SER A 43 -8.81 6.84 10.40
N THR A 44 -8.48 8.14 10.33
CA THR A 44 -8.60 8.92 9.09
C THR A 44 -7.70 8.38 7.98
N TYR A 45 -6.55 7.81 8.32
CA TYR A 45 -5.67 7.19 7.32
C TYR A 45 -6.30 5.93 6.75
N LYS A 46 -6.86 5.09 7.63
CA LYS A 46 -7.62 3.90 7.24
C LYS A 46 -8.81 4.27 6.36
N ASP A 47 -9.64 5.22 6.77
CA ASP A 47 -10.84 5.64 6.02
C ASP A 47 -10.50 6.16 4.62
N ARG A 48 -9.40 6.92 4.50
CA ARG A 48 -8.92 7.42 3.21
C ARG A 48 -8.38 6.29 2.35
N PHE A 49 -7.62 5.36 2.92
CA PHE A 49 -7.09 4.23 2.19
C PHE A 49 -8.22 3.30 1.70
N THR A 50 -9.22 3.00 2.54
CA THR A 50 -10.37 2.17 2.15
C THR A 50 -11.32 2.85 1.15
N SER A 51 -11.26 4.19 1.05
CA SER A 51 -12.01 4.94 0.02
C SER A 51 -11.49 4.73 -1.40
N LEU A 52 -10.34 4.07 -1.57
CA LEU A 52 -9.85 3.69 -2.89
C LEU A 52 -10.88 2.84 -3.64
N HIS A 53 -10.98 3.09 -4.94
CA HIS A 53 -11.86 2.32 -5.83
C HIS A 53 -11.16 1.04 -6.31
N ASN A 54 -9.87 1.18 -6.65
CA ASN A 54 -9.00 0.09 -7.04
C ASN A 54 -7.60 0.36 -6.46
N LEU A 55 -6.95 -0.70 -5.98
CA LEU A 55 -5.58 -0.71 -5.52
C LEU A 55 -4.84 -1.81 -6.29
N VAL A 56 -4.02 -1.42 -7.26
CA VAL A 56 -3.19 -2.35 -8.03
C VAL A 56 -1.77 -2.32 -7.45
N LEU A 57 -1.32 -3.46 -6.93
CA LEU A 57 0.00 -3.65 -6.35
C LEU A 57 0.84 -4.50 -7.29
N VAL A 58 1.87 -3.90 -7.88
CA VAL A 58 2.74 -4.56 -8.85
C VAL A 58 4.04 -4.99 -8.17
N LYS A 59 4.38 -6.28 -8.28
CA LYS A 59 5.66 -6.85 -7.86
C LYS A 59 6.47 -7.23 -9.10
N PHE A 60 7.71 -6.78 -9.14
CA PHE A 60 8.67 -7.08 -10.20
C PHE A 60 9.53 -8.28 -9.79
N GLN A 61 9.54 -9.34 -10.61
CA GLN A 61 10.18 -10.62 -10.28
C GLN A 61 11.71 -10.51 -10.19
N ASP A 62 12.32 -9.62 -10.97
CA ASP A 62 13.77 -9.45 -11.03
C ASP A 62 14.23 -8.17 -10.30
N ASP A 63 13.41 -7.67 -9.37
CA ASP A 63 13.72 -6.46 -8.59
C ASP A 63 14.89 -6.72 -7.62
N LYS A 64 15.94 -5.91 -7.75
CA LYS A 64 17.13 -5.94 -6.89
C LYS A 64 17.24 -4.71 -5.99
N VAL A 65 16.31 -3.77 -6.11
CA VAL A 65 16.26 -2.51 -5.35
C VAL A 65 15.34 -2.67 -4.14
N ILE A 66 14.18 -3.30 -4.31
CA ILE A 66 13.24 -3.55 -3.21
C ILE A 66 13.55 -4.91 -2.57
N VAL A 67 14.03 -4.91 -1.32
CA VAL A 67 14.32 -6.13 -0.55
C VAL A 67 13.57 -6.13 0.78
N PRO A 68 12.69 -7.12 1.05
CA PRO A 68 12.23 -8.18 0.14
C PRO A 68 11.27 -7.63 -0.92
N GLN A 69 11.25 -8.23 -2.11
CA GLN A 69 10.36 -7.83 -3.21
C GLN A 69 8.87 -7.85 -2.80
N ASP A 70 8.51 -8.79 -1.92
CA ASP A 70 7.15 -8.94 -1.36
C ASP A 70 6.65 -7.73 -0.58
N SER A 71 7.54 -6.81 -0.18
CA SER A 71 7.15 -5.54 0.40
C SER A 71 6.34 -4.65 -0.55
N SER A 72 6.42 -4.89 -1.87
CA SER A 72 5.53 -4.32 -2.90
C SER A 72 4.07 -4.74 -2.73
N TRP A 73 3.86 -5.90 -2.11
CA TRP A 73 2.55 -6.47 -1.79
C TRP A 73 2.23 -6.38 -0.30
N PHE A 74 2.91 -5.52 0.47
CA PHE A 74 2.80 -5.45 1.94
C PHE A 74 3.22 -6.73 2.68
N GLY A 75 3.93 -7.64 2.03
CA GLY A 75 4.62 -8.74 2.70
C GLY A 75 5.92 -8.27 3.35
N PHE A 76 6.29 -8.89 4.47
CA PHE A 76 7.55 -8.57 5.14
C PHE A 76 8.03 -9.71 6.04
N TYR A 77 9.24 -9.60 6.57
CA TYR A 77 9.74 -10.51 7.60
C TYR A 77 9.02 -10.28 8.95
N PRO A 78 8.89 -11.31 9.81
CA PRO A 78 8.39 -11.15 11.18
C PRO A 78 9.40 -10.41 12.04
N ASP A 79 8.93 -9.66 13.04
CA ASP A 79 9.77 -8.96 14.02
C ASP A 79 10.83 -9.90 14.63
N GLY A 80 12.08 -9.44 14.70
CA GLY A 80 13.19 -10.20 15.25
C GLY A 80 13.84 -11.22 14.30
N ALA A 81 13.30 -11.43 13.09
CA ALA A 81 13.87 -12.41 12.16
C ALA A 81 13.83 -11.94 10.70
N PHE A 82 14.66 -12.56 9.86
CA PHE A 82 14.70 -12.35 8.40
C PHE A 82 14.04 -13.48 7.62
N LYS A 83 13.48 -14.48 8.31
CA LYS A 83 12.74 -15.61 7.74
C LYS A 83 11.73 -16.14 8.77
N PRO A 84 10.62 -16.77 8.33
CA PRO A 84 10.17 -16.86 6.95
C PRO A 84 9.67 -15.51 6.42
N LEU A 85 9.52 -15.38 5.10
CA LEU A 85 8.88 -14.22 4.50
C LEU A 85 7.36 -14.35 4.66
N LEU A 86 6.72 -13.35 5.26
CA LEU A 86 5.27 -13.32 5.42
C LEU A 86 4.62 -12.64 4.21
N SER A 87 3.59 -13.27 3.67
CA SER A 87 2.65 -12.61 2.76
C SER A 87 1.86 -11.53 3.48
N ALA A 88 1.24 -10.61 2.73
CA ALA A 88 0.42 -9.55 3.29
C ALA A 88 -0.59 -10.09 4.32
N GLN A 89 -1.29 -11.16 3.94
CA GLN A 89 -2.36 -11.80 4.70
C GLN A 89 -1.92 -12.41 6.03
N GLN A 90 -0.61 -12.65 6.19
CA GLN A 90 -0.02 -13.19 7.42
C GLN A 90 0.48 -12.08 8.37
N THR A 91 0.59 -10.84 7.90
CA THR A 91 1.07 -9.72 8.72
C THR A 91 -0.02 -9.19 9.65
N LYS A 92 0.37 -8.66 10.82
CA LYS A 92 -0.56 -7.99 11.76
C LYS A 92 -1.27 -6.80 11.10
N LEU A 93 -0.57 -6.07 10.23
CA LEU A 93 -1.13 -4.94 9.47
C LEU A 93 -2.37 -5.35 8.68
N TYR A 94 -2.38 -6.55 8.11
CA TYR A 94 -3.53 -7.10 7.39
C TYR A 94 -4.53 -7.76 8.33
N THR A 95 -4.11 -8.66 9.21
CA THR A 95 -5.03 -9.46 10.04
C THR A 95 -5.83 -8.61 11.02
N GLU A 96 -5.24 -7.56 11.58
CA GLU A 96 -5.90 -6.57 12.42
C GLU A 96 -6.41 -5.34 11.62
N ASP A 97 -6.22 -5.35 10.30
CA ASP A 97 -6.68 -4.33 9.36
C ASP A 97 -6.30 -2.88 9.73
N TRP A 98 -5.03 -2.66 10.09
CA TRP A 98 -4.52 -1.38 10.61
C TRP A 98 -4.70 -0.21 9.66
N ILE A 99 -4.51 -0.45 8.36
CA ILE A 99 -4.65 0.56 7.31
C ILE A 99 -5.89 0.36 6.45
N GLY A 100 -6.66 -0.72 6.62
CA GLY A 100 -7.79 -1.02 5.75
C GLY A 100 -7.47 -1.89 4.54
N LEU A 101 -6.27 -2.51 4.48
CA LEU A 101 -5.87 -3.37 3.36
C LEU A 101 -6.76 -4.62 3.27
N LYS A 102 -7.08 -5.25 4.39
CA LYS A 102 -8.00 -6.40 4.42
C LYS A 102 -9.39 -5.98 3.99
N THR A 103 -9.86 -4.83 4.47
CA THR A 103 -11.16 -4.28 4.05
C THR A 103 -11.24 -4.04 2.52
N LEU A 104 -10.16 -3.53 1.91
CA LEU A 104 -10.11 -3.36 0.44
C LEU A 104 -10.04 -4.69 -0.30
N ASP A 105 -9.28 -5.65 0.22
CA ASP A 105 -9.07 -6.97 -0.40
C ASP A 105 -10.38 -7.77 -0.37
N ASP A 106 -11.04 -7.83 0.79
CA ASP A 106 -12.36 -8.45 0.97
C ASP A 106 -13.43 -7.81 0.06
N ALA A 107 -13.31 -6.51 -0.23
CA ALA A 107 -14.19 -5.80 -1.17
C ALA A 107 -13.83 -6.03 -2.65
N GLY A 108 -12.83 -6.86 -2.96
CA GLY A 108 -12.39 -7.18 -4.32
C GLY A 108 -11.65 -6.05 -5.05
N LYS A 109 -11.27 -4.99 -4.31
CA LYS A 109 -10.65 -3.77 -4.86
C LYS A 109 -9.14 -3.85 -4.97
N VAL A 110 -8.50 -4.84 -4.34
CA VAL A 110 -7.06 -5.06 -4.41
C VAL A 110 -6.72 -6.02 -5.55
N LYS A 111 -5.65 -5.74 -6.29
CA LYS A 111 -5.11 -6.59 -7.34
C LYS A 111 -3.61 -6.77 -7.11
N PHE A 112 -3.22 -7.99 -6.77
CA PHE A 112 -1.82 -8.38 -6.65
C PHE A 112 -1.34 -8.86 -8.03
N VAL A 113 -0.45 -8.09 -8.65
CA VAL A 113 0.07 -8.35 -10.00
C VAL A 113 1.57 -8.61 -9.92
N SER A 114 2.02 -9.72 -10.51
CA SER A 114 3.43 -10.07 -10.61
C SER A 114 3.85 -10.02 -12.08
N VAL A 115 4.87 -9.24 -12.38
CA VAL A 115 5.38 -9.04 -13.74
C VAL A 115 6.87 -9.38 -13.81
N LYS A 116 7.30 -9.86 -14.97
CA LYS A 116 8.73 -10.04 -15.26
C LYS A 116 9.38 -8.68 -15.47
N GLY A 117 10.64 -8.55 -15.08
CA GLY A 117 11.38 -7.30 -15.23
C GLY A 117 12.05 -6.86 -13.94
N ALA A 118 13.05 -5.99 -14.11
CA ALA A 118 13.74 -5.34 -13.02
C ALA A 118 12.88 -4.23 -12.40
N HIS A 119 13.41 -3.57 -11.37
CA HIS A 119 12.74 -2.47 -10.67
C HIS A 119 12.11 -1.48 -11.66
N ILE A 120 10.79 -1.27 -11.57
CA ILE A 120 9.96 -0.40 -12.41
C ILE A 120 9.96 -0.67 -13.93
N ILE A 121 10.65 -1.70 -14.40
CA ILE A 121 10.66 -2.06 -15.82
C ILE A 121 9.51 -3.04 -16.06
N MET A 122 8.47 -2.55 -16.73
CA MET A 122 7.29 -3.34 -17.10
C MET A 122 7.12 -3.34 -18.63
N ALA A 123 6.79 -4.50 -19.21
CA ALA A 123 6.50 -4.59 -20.63
C ALA A 123 5.21 -3.85 -20.99
N ASP A 124 5.13 -3.27 -22.19
CA ASP A 124 3.93 -2.55 -22.64
C ASP A 124 2.68 -3.41 -22.60
N LEU A 125 2.79 -4.70 -22.93
CA LEU A 125 1.69 -5.66 -22.82
C LEU A 125 1.17 -5.79 -21.39
N ASP A 126 2.05 -5.77 -20.39
CA ASP A 126 1.67 -5.82 -18.98
C ASP A 126 1.06 -4.49 -18.52
N VAL A 127 1.53 -3.34 -19.05
CA VAL A 127 0.88 -2.02 -18.82
C VAL A 127 -0.54 -2.03 -19.35
N VAL A 128 -0.72 -2.45 -20.60
CA VAL A 128 -2.04 -2.53 -21.25
C VAL A 128 -2.96 -3.50 -20.51
N LYS A 129 -2.42 -4.59 -19.97
CA LYS A 129 -3.21 -5.59 -19.25
C LYS A 129 -3.60 -5.17 -17.84
N TYR A 130 -2.68 -4.62 -17.07
CA TYR A 130 -2.87 -4.43 -15.62
C TYR A 130 -3.10 -2.98 -15.18
N VAL A 131 -2.77 -2.00 -16.03
CA VAL A 131 -2.88 -0.57 -15.68
C VAL A 131 -3.98 0.11 -16.49
N VAL A 132 -3.95 -0.05 -17.81
CA VAL A 132 -4.87 0.63 -18.74
C VAL A 132 -6.36 0.41 -18.42
N PRO A 133 -6.84 -0.79 -18.02
CA PRO A 133 -8.27 -0.98 -17.73
C PRO A 133 -8.80 -0.09 -16.61
N TYR A 134 -7.92 0.37 -15.73
CA TYR A 134 -8.30 1.26 -14.64
C TYR A 134 -8.13 2.75 -15.00
N LEU A 135 -7.43 3.06 -16.09
CA LEU A 135 -7.23 4.42 -16.63
C LEU A 135 -8.35 4.84 -17.59
N LEU A 136 -8.90 3.89 -18.36
CA LEU A 136 -9.95 4.16 -19.33
C LEU A 136 -11.30 4.32 -18.61
N ASN A 137 -11.92 5.48 -18.77
CA ASN A 137 -13.31 5.83 -18.41
C ASN A 137 -13.94 5.01 -17.27
N GLN A 138 -13.73 5.46 -16.03
CA GLN A 138 -14.80 5.33 -15.06
C GLN A 138 -15.88 6.36 -15.44
N PRO A 139 -17.17 5.99 -15.57
CA PRO A 139 -18.22 7.00 -15.69
C PRO A 139 -17.98 8.00 -14.56
N SER A 140 -17.96 9.30 -14.89
CA SER A 140 -17.66 10.37 -13.95
C SER A 140 -18.58 10.23 -12.73
N PHE A 141 -18.12 9.52 -11.70
CA PHE A 141 -18.76 9.56 -10.41
C PHE A 141 -18.66 11.00 -10.01
N GLN A 142 -19.81 11.66 -9.88
CA GLN A 142 -19.88 13.01 -9.36
C GLN A 142 -19.10 13.00 -8.05
N GLN A 143 -17.86 13.49 -8.08
CA GLN A 143 -17.15 13.86 -6.89
C GLN A 143 -18.03 14.96 -6.32
N LYS A 144 -18.91 14.60 -5.39
CA LYS A 144 -19.60 15.55 -4.54
C LYS A 144 -18.51 16.43 -3.97
N ARG A 145 -18.39 17.65 -4.52
CA ARG A 145 -17.36 18.59 -4.11
C ARG A 145 -17.74 18.98 -2.69
N PHE A 146 -16.98 18.49 -1.72
CA PHE A 146 -17.22 18.84 -0.33
C PHE A 146 -16.43 20.10 0.00
N ASN A 147 -17.10 21.07 0.64
CA ASN A 147 -16.40 22.19 1.24
C ASN A 147 -15.49 21.65 2.35
N ARG A 148 -14.17 21.80 2.20
CA ARG A 148 -13.18 21.27 3.16
C ARG A 148 -13.30 21.89 4.56
N LYS A 149 -13.97 23.04 4.71
CA LYS A 149 -14.20 23.69 6.02
C LYS A 149 -15.52 23.25 6.67
N THR A 150 -16.60 23.14 5.90
CA THR A 150 -17.94 22.86 6.46
C THR A 150 -18.40 21.41 6.31
N LYS A 151 -17.66 20.58 5.54
CA LYS A 151 -18.05 19.20 5.16
C LYS A 151 -19.42 19.09 4.51
N GLU A 152 -19.97 20.19 4.00
CA GLU A 152 -21.22 20.19 3.23
C GLU A 152 -20.95 19.90 1.76
N THR A 153 -21.96 19.34 1.10
CA THR A 153 -21.95 19.11 -0.34
C THR A 153 -22.18 20.43 -1.07
N LEU A 154 -21.23 20.81 -1.94
CA LEU A 154 -21.44 21.90 -2.88
C LEU A 154 -22.48 21.45 -3.90
N ARG A 155 -23.58 22.22 -3.98
CA ARG A 155 -24.62 22.04 -5.00
C ARG A 155 -24.03 22.36 -6.39
N PRO A 156 -24.59 21.75 -7.46
CA PRO A 156 -24.09 21.92 -8.83
C PRO A 156 -24.03 23.39 -9.25
#